data_AF-A0A226NEK6-F1
#
_entry.id   AF-A0A226NEK6-F1
#
_cell.length_a   1.000
_cell.length_b   1.000
_cell.length_c   1.000
_cell.angle_alpha   90.00
_cell.angle_beta   90.00
_cell.angle_gamma   90.00
#
_symmetry.space_group_name_H-M   'P 1'
#
loop_
_entity.id
_entity.type
_entity.pdbx_description
1 polymer ?
#
loop_
_entity_poly.entity_id
_entity_poly.type
_entity_poly.pdbx_seq_one_letter_code
_entity_poly.pdbx_strand_id
1 'polypeptide(L)'
;MEINLLNLIQSIGILMHLLFLYHIGIENDEEIKQLDEEIKELNESNSQMEADMIKLRTQITTMESNLKTIEEENKVIEQQNESLLHELANLSQSLIHSLANIQLPHMEPINEQNFDAYVTTLTDMYTNQDRYQSPENKALLENIKQAVRGIQV
;
A
#
# COMPACT_ATOMS: atom_id res chain seq x y z
N MET A 1 83.89 -54.65 4.61
CA MET A 1 83.18 -53.86 5.64
C MET A 1 82.65 -52.56 5.05
N GLU A 2 83.46 -51.80 4.31
CA GLU A 2 83.06 -50.51 3.69
C GLU A 2 81.93 -50.61 2.65
N ILE A 3 81.93 -51.63 1.78
CA ILE A 3 80.85 -51.83 0.78
C ILE A 3 79.48 -51.99 1.45
N ASN A 4 79.41 -52.63 2.62
CA ASN A 4 78.16 -52.78 3.37
C ASN A 4 77.71 -51.45 4.00
N LEU A 5 78.66 -50.59 4.39
CA LEU A 5 78.36 -49.27 4.93
C LEU A 5 77.82 -48.32 3.85
N LEU A 6 78.42 -48.34 2.64
CA LEU A 6 77.95 -47.55 1.50
C LEU A 6 76.53 -47.96 1.08
N ASN A 7 76.27 -49.26 0.98
CA ASN A 7 74.93 -49.79 0.66
C ASN A 7 73.89 -49.41 1.73
N LEU A 8 74.29 -49.42 3.00
CA LEU A 8 73.42 -49.01 4.11
C LEU A 8 73.08 -47.52 4.04
N ILE A 9 74.08 -46.66 3.79
CA ILE A 9 73.88 -45.21 3.65
C ILE A 9 72.94 -44.92 2.45
N GLN A 10 73.16 -45.57 1.32
CA GLN A 10 72.31 -45.40 0.14
C GLN A 10 70.86 -45.86 0.40
N SER A 11 70.68 -46.97 1.12
CA SER A 11 69.35 -47.47 1.51
C SER A 11 68.62 -46.51 2.46
N ILE A 12 69.33 -45.93 3.44
CA ILE A 12 68.78 -44.91 4.34
C ILE A 12 68.36 -43.66 3.56
N GLY A 13 69.16 -43.21 2.59
CA GLY A 13 68.84 -42.06 1.75
C GLY A 13 67.55 -42.26 0.95
N ILE A 14 67.37 -43.45 0.35
CA ILE A 14 66.13 -43.80 -0.37
C ILE A 14 64.93 -43.82 0.58
N LEU A 15 65.08 -44.43 1.77
CA LEU A 15 64.00 -44.49 2.76
C LEU A 15 63.60 -43.08 3.24
N MET A 16 64.55 -42.19 3.49
CA MET A 16 64.28 -40.80 3.88
C MET A 16 63.54 -40.04 2.79
N HIS A 17 63.90 -40.23 1.52
CA HIS A 17 63.20 -39.60 0.40
C HIS A 17 61.76 -40.12 0.24
N LEU A 18 61.55 -41.43 0.39
CA LEU A 18 60.21 -42.02 0.38
C LEU A 18 59.35 -41.52 1.53
N LEU A 19 59.91 -41.37 2.74
CA LEU A 19 59.21 -40.80 3.90
C LEU A 19 58.84 -39.34 3.68
N PHE A 20 59.72 -38.54 3.08
CA PHE A 20 59.44 -37.13 2.75
C PHE A 20 58.31 -37.01 1.74
N LEU A 21 58.34 -37.78 0.65
CA LEU A 21 57.26 -37.79 -0.35
C LEU A 21 55.94 -38.29 0.24
N TYR A 22 55.98 -39.29 1.13
CA TYR A 22 54.80 -39.78 1.83
C TYR A 22 54.19 -38.71 2.73
N HIS A 23 55.01 -37.94 3.44
CA HIS A 23 54.55 -36.84 4.28
C HIS A 23 53.90 -35.72 3.47
N ILE A 24 54.52 -35.28 2.37
CA ILE A 24 53.94 -34.30 1.44
C ILE A 24 52.60 -34.80 0.88
N GLY A 25 52.53 -36.09 0.53
CA GLY A 25 51.28 -36.68 0.04
C GLY A 25 50.15 -36.57 1.07
N ILE A 26 50.44 -36.81 2.36
CA ILE A 26 49.46 -36.66 3.44
C ILE A 26 49.04 -35.20 3.63
N GLU A 27 49.99 -34.26 3.66
CA GLU A 27 49.68 -32.83 3.82
C GLU A 27 48.77 -32.33 2.68
N ASN A 28 49.10 -32.68 1.44
CA ASN A 28 48.26 -32.33 0.28
C ASN A 28 46.85 -32.95 0.36
N ASP A 29 46.74 -34.20 0.81
CA ASP A 29 45.43 -34.85 0.99
C ASP A 29 44.59 -34.18 2.08
N GLU A 30 45.22 -33.62 3.11
CA GLU A 30 44.54 -32.84 4.15
C GLU A 30 44.09 -31.47 3.63
N GLU A 31 44.94 -30.76 2.87
CA GLU A 31 44.58 -29.50 2.22
C GLU A 31 43.40 -29.67 1.24
N ILE A 32 43.42 -30.73 0.42
CA ILE A 32 42.33 -31.03 -0.52
C ILE A 32 41.02 -31.25 0.24
N LYS A 33 41.04 -32.01 1.35
CA LYS A 33 39.85 -32.23 2.18
C LYS A 33 39.31 -30.95 2.80
N GLN A 34 40.18 -30.03 3.21
CA GLN A 34 39.76 -28.73 3.74
C GLN A 34 39.08 -27.89 2.66
N LEU A 35 39.68 -27.82 1.46
CA LEU A 35 39.09 -27.11 0.33
C LEU A 35 37.74 -27.70 -0.09
N ASP A 36 37.59 -29.02 -0.08
CA ASP A 36 36.31 -29.68 -0.40
C ASP A 36 35.20 -29.30 0.60
N GLU A 37 35.53 -29.19 1.90
CA GLU A 37 34.57 -28.75 2.90
C GLU A 37 34.23 -27.26 2.76
N GLU A 38 35.21 -26.39 2.50
CA GLU A 38 34.96 -24.96 2.21
C GLU A 38 34.06 -24.78 0.98
N ILE A 39 34.31 -25.54 -0.10
CA ILE A 39 33.47 -25.53 -1.31
C ILE A 39 32.04 -25.96 -0.96
N LYS A 40 31.88 -26.97 -0.11
CA LYS A 40 30.57 -27.46 0.32
C LYS A 40 29.82 -26.42 1.16
N GLU A 41 30.47 -25.80 2.12
CA GLU A 41 29.87 -24.72 2.94
C GLU A 41 29.47 -23.51 2.07
N LEU A 42 30.33 -23.11 1.13
CA LEU A 42 30.03 -22.03 0.18
C LEU A 42 28.84 -22.37 -0.72
N ASN A 43 28.73 -23.62 -1.20
CA ASN A 43 27.60 -24.06 -2.01
C ASN A 43 26.29 -24.07 -1.22
N GLU A 44 26.33 -24.48 0.05
CA GLU A 44 25.16 -24.43 0.93
C GLU A 44 24.73 -22.97 1.20
N SER A 45 25.70 -22.09 1.48
CA SER A 45 25.44 -20.65 1.66
C SER A 45 24.86 -20.00 0.41
N ASN A 46 25.41 -20.29 -0.78
CA ASN A 46 24.88 -19.81 -2.05
C ASN A 46 23.45 -20.30 -2.30
N SER A 47 23.19 -21.59 -2.06
CA SER A 47 21.86 -22.18 -2.23
C SER A 47 20.82 -21.50 -1.33
N GLN A 48 21.20 -21.19 -0.09
CA GLN A 48 20.33 -20.45 0.83
C GLN A 48 20.09 -19.02 0.36
N MET A 49 21.12 -18.32 -0.10
CA MET A 49 21.01 -16.96 -0.63
C MET A 49 20.10 -16.90 -1.86
N GLU A 50 20.18 -17.88 -2.77
CA GLU A 50 19.29 -18.00 -3.92
C GLU A 50 17.84 -18.18 -3.50
N ALA A 51 17.57 -19.02 -2.49
CA ALA A 51 16.24 -19.21 -1.94
C ALA A 51 15.67 -17.92 -1.34
N ASP A 52 16.48 -17.17 -0.59
CA ASP A 52 16.09 -15.88 -0.02
C ASP A 52 15.83 -14.83 -1.11
N MET A 53 16.63 -14.82 -2.17
CA MET A 53 16.42 -13.93 -3.32
C MET A 53 15.10 -14.22 -4.03
N ILE A 54 14.74 -15.49 -4.21
CA ILE A 54 13.44 -15.89 -4.79
C ILE A 54 12.29 -15.41 -3.90
N LYS A 55 12.43 -15.54 -2.58
CA LYS A 55 11.43 -15.08 -1.61
C LYS A 55 11.26 -13.57 -1.64
N LEU A 56 12.35 -12.81 -1.73
CA LEU A 56 12.31 -11.35 -1.86
C LEU A 56 11.66 -10.93 -3.16
N ARG A 57 12.04 -11.55 -4.29
CA ARG A 57 11.43 -11.27 -5.60
C ARG A 57 9.92 -11.51 -5.59
N THR A 58 9.48 -12.60 -4.96
CA THR A 58 8.05 -12.93 -4.84
C THR A 58 7.31 -11.87 -4.02
N GLN A 59 7.88 -11.45 -2.89
CA GLN A 59 7.31 -10.38 -2.06
C GLN A 59 7.20 -9.06 -2.83
N ILE A 60 8.24 -8.68 -3.60
CA ILE A 60 8.22 -7.48 -4.44
C ILE A 60 7.07 -7.55 -5.44
N THR A 61 6.95 -8.64 -6.19
CA THR A 61 5.86 -8.81 -7.17
C THR A 61 4.47 -8.76 -6.53
N THR A 62 4.30 -9.34 -5.34
CA THR A 62 3.05 -9.23 -4.58
C THR A 62 2.76 -7.78 -4.18
N MET A 63 3.76 -7.04 -3.69
CA MET A 63 3.60 -5.63 -3.33
C MET A 63 3.25 -4.77 -4.54
N GLU A 64 3.89 -4.98 -5.69
CA GLU A 64 3.59 -4.30 -6.94
C GLU A 64 2.14 -4.55 -7.40
N SER A 65 1.68 -5.80 -7.32
CA SER A 65 0.28 -6.14 -7.64
C SER A 65 -0.71 -5.46 -6.69
N ASN A 66 -0.42 -5.46 -5.38
CA ASN A 66 -1.28 -4.83 -4.39
C ASN A 66 -1.35 -3.32 -4.59
N LEU A 67 -0.21 -2.67 -4.86
CA LEU A 67 -0.15 -1.24 -5.15
C LEU A 67 -1.03 -0.88 -6.34
N LYS A 68 -0.93 -1.65 -7.43
CA LYS A 68 -1.74 -1.44 -8.63
C LYS A 68 -3.25 -1.57 -8.34
N THR A 69 -3.65 -2.53 -7.50
CA THR A 69 -5.05 -2.67 -7.08
C THR A 69 -5.51 -1.43 -6.29
N ILE A 70 -4.71 -0.96 -5.34
CA ILE A 70 -5.02 0.23 -4.54
C ILE A 70 -5.14 1.48 -5.43
N GLU A 71 -4.28 1.63 -6.43
CA GLU A 71 -4.34 2.74 -7.39
C GLU A 71 -5.66 2.74 -8.18
N GLU A 72 -6.13 1.56 -8.63
CA GLU A 72 -7.40 1.45 -9.34
C GLU A 72 -8.60 1.71 -8.41
N GLU A 73 -8.57 1.19 -7.18
CA GLU A 73 -9.61 1.46 -6.18
C GLU A 73 -9.70 2.96 -5.84
N ASN A 74 -8.57 3.64 -5.67
CA ASN A 74 -8.52 5.08 -5.45
C ASN A 74 -9.12 5.86 -6.61
N LYS A 75 -8.83 5.46 -7.85
CA LYS A 75 -9.40 6.09 -9.05
C LYS A 75 -10.92 5.93 -9.10
N VAL A 76 -11.46 4.78 -8.71
CA VAL A 76 -12.92 4.58 -8.61
C VAL A 76 -13.52 5.49 -7.54
N ILE A 77 -12.86 5.64 -6.39
CA ILE A 77 -13.31 6.54 -5.32
C ILE A 77 -13.29 8.00 -5.79
N GLU A 78 -12.27 8.43 -6.51
CA GLU A 78 -12.19 9.77 -7.09
C GLU A 78 -13.36 10.03 -8.06
N GLN A 79 -13.65 9.08 -8.96
CA GLN A 79 -14.79 9.18 -9.87
C GLN A 79 -16.13 9.24 -9.15
N GLN A 80 -16.30 8.45 -8.08
CA GLN A 80 -17.50 8.50 -7.24
C GLN A 80 -17.64 9.85 -6.53
N ASN A 81 -16.55 10.40 -6.01
CA ASN A 81 -16.54 11.73 -5.39
C ASN A 81 -16.92 12.83 -6.38
N GLU A 82 -16.40 12.78 -7.60
CA GLU A 82 -16.78 13.71 -8.67
C GLU A 82 -18.27 13.60 -9.03
N SER A 83 -18.81 12.38 -9.14
CA SER A 83 -20.24 12.15 -9.37
C SER A 83 -21.09 12.74 -8.25
N LEU A 84 -20.73 12.49 -6.99
CA LEU A 84 -21.44 13.02 -5.82
C LEU A 84 -21.41 14.55 -5.76
N LEU A 85 -20.27 15.18 -6.10
CA LEU A 85 -20.17 16.63 -6.18
C LEU A 85 -21.07 17.19 -7.28
N HIS A 86 -21.16 16.51 -8.43
CA HIS A 86 -22.06 16.91 -9.50
C HIS A 86 -23.54 16.77 -9.10
N GLU A 87 -23.92 15.66 -8.46
CA GLU A 87 -25.26 15.45 -7.92
C GLU A 87 -25.62 16.50 -6.86
N LEU A 88 -24.70 16.82 -5.95
CA LEU A 88 -24.90 17.87 -4.94
C LEU A 88 -25.11 19.24 -5.58
N ALA A 89 -24.35 19.57 -6.62
CA ALA A 89 -24.53 20.81 -7.37
C ALA A 89 -25.90 20.85 -8.06
N ASN A 90 -26.30 19.76 -8.71
CA ASN A 90 -27.61 19.64 -9.36
C ASN A 90 -28.77 19.76 -8.34
N LEU A 91 -28.60 19.17 -7.16
CA LEU A 91 -29.57 19.27 -6.07
C LEU A 91 -29.66 20.70 -5.53
N SER A 92 -28.53 21.37 -5.31
CA SER A 92 -28.48 22.78 -4.90
C SER A 92 -29.20 23.67 -5.90
N GLN A 93 -28.92 23.52 -7.20
CA GLN A 93 -29.59 24.28 -8.27
C GLN A 93 -31.09 24.02 -8.32
N SER A 94 -31.51 22.75 -8.19
CA SER A 94 -32.92 22.38 -8.14
C SER A 94 -33.63 23.00 -6.92
N LEU A 95 -32.95 23.05 -5.77
CA LEU A 95 -33.49 23.67 -4.57
C LEU A 95 -33.61 25.19 -4.71
N ILE A 96 -32.60 25.86 -5.26
CA ILE A 96 -32.65 27.30 -5.58
C ILE A 96 -33.83 27.58 -6.50
N HIS A 97 -34.01 26.79 -7.56
CA HIS A 97 -35.10 26.98 -8.50
C HIS A 97 -36.48 26.78 -7.85
N SER A 98 -36.67 25.70 -7.10
CA SER A 98 -37.94 25.41 -6.41
C SER A 98 -38.30 26.48 -5.38
N LEU A 99 -37.30 27.07 -4.71
CA LEU A 99 -37.51 28.09 -3.68
C LEU A 99 -37.46 29.53 -4.21
N ALA A 100 -37.18 29.77 -5.49
CA ALA A 100 -37.02 31.11 -6.06
C ALA A 100 -38.22 32.05 -5.81
N ASN A 101 -39.42 31.48 -5.72
CA ASN A 101 -40.66 32.24 -5.48
C ASN A 101 -41.05 32.33 -3.99
N ILE A 102 -40.24 31.78 -3.08
CA ILE A 102 -40.49 31.78 -1.65
C ILE A 102 -39.52 32.74 -0.96
N GLN A 103 -40.07 33.79 -0.36
CA GLN A 103 -39.30 34.75 0.40
C GLN A 103 -39.33 34.41 1.90
N LEU A 104 -38.15 34.19 2.48
CA LEU A 104 -38.03 34.05 3.92
C LEU A 104 -38.05 35.43 4.61
N PRO A 105 -38.54 35.53 5.85
CA PRO A 105 -38.51 36.78 6.60
C PRO A 105 -37.08 37.32 6.71
N HIS A 106 -36.89 38.60 6.42
CA HIS A 106 -35.59 39.29 6.48
C HIS A 106 -34.52 38.75 5.52
N MET A 107 -34.91 38.02 4.47
CA MET A 107 -33.98 37.54 3.45
C MET A 107 -34.35 38.05 2.04
N GLU A 108 -33.32 38.36 1.26
CA GLU A 108 -33.43 38.56 -0.18
C GLU A 108 -33.82 37.24 -0.87
N PRO A 109 -34.35 37.25 -2.10
CA PRO A 109 -34.63 36.02 -2.84
C PRO A 109 -33.42 35.08 -2.91
N ILE A 110 -33.68 33.77 -2.84
CA ILE A 110 -32.63 32.75 -2.86
C ILE A 110 -31.82 32.81 -4.16
N ASN A 111 -30.50 32.72 -4.03
CA ASN A 111 -29.53 32.65 -5.10
C ASN A 111 -28.27 31.92 -4.61
N GLU A 112 -27.30 31.68 -5.50
CA GLU A 112 -26.08 30.92 -5.16
C GLU A 112 -25.26 31.57 -4.02
N GLN A 113 -25.29 32.90 -3.87
CA GLN A 113 -24.49 33.61 -2.87
C GLN A 113 -25.09 33.53 -1.46
N ASN A 114 -26.42 33.42 -1.35
CA ASN A 114 -27.13 33.36 -0.07
C ASN A 114 -27.72 31.96 0.23
N PHE A 115 -27.43 30.97 -0.60
CA PHE A 115 -27.97 29.61 -0.50
C PHE A 115 -27.71 28.97 0.87
N ASP A 116 -26.47 29.03 1.37
CA ASP A 116 -26.11 28.44 2.66
C ASP A 116 -26.86 29.09 3.83
N ALA A 117 -27.02 30.41 3.79
CA ALA A 117 -27.82 31.13 4.78
C ALA A 117 -29.30 30.72 4.68
N TYR A 118 -29.83 30.57 3.47
CA TYR A 118 -31.19 30.10 3.23
C TYR A 118 -31.41 28.71 3.82
N VAL A 119 -30.53 27.75 3.52
CA VAL A 119 -30.59 26.38 4.04
C VAL A 119 -30.47 26.37 5.56
N THR A 120 -29.62 27.22 6.15
CA THR A 120 -29.48 27.34 7.61
C THR A 120 -30.77 27.82 8.25
N THR A 121 -31.39 28.88 7.71
CA THR A 121 -32.66 29.41 8.21
C THR A 121 -33.80 28.41 8.01
N LEU A 122 -33.87 27.72 6.88
CA LEU A 122 -34.85 26.65 6.64
C LEU A 122 -34.70 25.51 7.64
N THR A 123 -33.45 25.13 7.94
CA THR A 123 -33.12 24.12 8.94
C THR A 123 -33.58 24.59 10.33
N ASP A 124 -33.28 25.82 10.72
CA ASP A 124 -33.74 26.40 11.98
C ASP A 124 -35.27 26.43 12.09
N MET A 125 -35.95 26.87 11.03
CA MET A 125 -37.41 26.89 10.96
C MET A 125 -38.03 25.49 11.10
N TYR A 126 -37.39 24.49 10.50
CA TYR A 126 -37.86 23.10 10.57
C TYR A 126 -37.56 22.44 11.92
N THR A 127 -36.42 22.75 12.55
CA THR A 127 -36.00 22.18 13.84
C THR A 127 -36.68 22.86 15.03
N ASN A 128 -36.89 24.18 14.99
CA ASN A 128 -37.42 24.99 16.08
C ASN A 128 -38.90 25.38 15.86
N GLN A 129 -39.75 24.44 15.45
CA GLN A 129 -41.16 24.71 15.06
C GLN A 129 -41.99 25.40 16.15
N ASP A 130 -41.66 25.19 17.43
CA ASP A 130 -42.30 25.85 18.56
C ASP A 130 -42.16 27.39 18.54
N ARG A 131 -41.10 27.90 17.90
CA ARG A 131 -40.88 29.35 17.73
C ARG A 131 -41.66 29.92 16.55
N TYR A 132 -42.08 29.08 15.61
CA TYR A 132 -42.74 29.45 14.35
C TYR A 132 -44.24 29.08 14.36
N GLN A 133 -44.95 29.33 15.47
CA GLN A 133 -46.35 28.93 15.66
C GLN A 133 -47.39 29.84 14.98
N SER A 134 -47.00 31.01 14.47
CA SER A 134 -47.94 31.95 13.83
C SER A 134 -48.60 31.32 12.59
N PRO A 135 -49.85 31.67 12.26
CA PRO A 135 -50.54 31.15 11.08
C PRO A 135 -49.77 31.40 9.77
N GLU A 136 -49.13 32.56 9.65
CA GLU A 136 -48.29 32.93 8.50
C GLU A 136 -47.05 32.04 8.39
N ASN A 137 -46.34 31.79 9.49
CA ASN A 137 -45.17 30.92 9.49
C ASN A 137 -45.52 29.46 9.19
N LYS A 138 -46.70 29.00 9.66
CA LYS A 138 -47.22 27.67 9.31
C LYS A 138 -47.55 27.54 7.82
N ALA A 139 -48.19 28.55 7.24
CA ALA A 139 -48.47 28.57 5.81
C ALA A 139 -47.19 28.62 4.97
N LEU A 140 -46.21 29.43 5.39
CA LEU A 140 -44.89 29.50 4.77
C LEU A 140 -44.18 28.14 4.80
N LEU A 141 -44.17 27.46 5.94
CA LEU A 141 -43.53 26.15 6.09
C LEU A 141 -44.18 25.09 5.20
N GLU A 142 -45.52 25.11 5.06
CA GLU A 142 -46.21 24.22 4.12
C GLU A 142 -45.90 24.54 2.65
N ASN A 143 -45.82 25.81 2.27
CA ASN A 143 -45.41 26.23 0.93
C ASN A 143 -43.98 25.76 0.61
N ILE A 144 -43.05 25.89 1.56
CA ILE A 144 -41.68 25.39 1.44
C ILE A 144 -41.68 23.88 1.25
N LYS A 145 -42.41 23.12 2.09
CA LYS A 145 -42.50 21.66 1.96
C LYS A 145 -43.03 21.25 0.58
N GLN A 146 -44.04 21.96 0.07
CA GLN A 146 -44.61 21.68 -1.23
C GLN A 146 -43.64 21.96 -2.37
N ALA A 147 -42.89 23.07 -2.30
CA ALA A 147 -41.86 23.41 -3.28
C ALA A 147 -40.71 22.40 -3.30
N VAL A 148 -40.27 21.94 -2.12
CA VAL A 148 -39.16 20.97 -2.01
C VAL A 148 -39.58 19.56 -2.44
N ARG A 149 -40.86 19.17 -2.29
CA ARG A 149 -41.37 17.85 -2.73
C ARG A 149 -41.24 17.61 -4.24
N GLY A 150 -41.10 18.66 -5.06
CA GLY A 150 -40.96 18.54 -6.51
C GLY A 150 -39.54 18.24 -6.98
N ILE A 151 -38.55 18.27 -6.09
CA ILE A 151 -37.14 18.05 -6.45
C ILE A 151 -36.92 16.56 -6.68
N GLN A 152 -36.52 16.20 -7.90
CA GLN A 152 -36.08 14.85 -8.23
C GLN A 152 -34.59 14.74 -7.90
N VAL A 153 -34.22 13.67 -7.18
CA VAL A 153 -32.84 13.28 -6.85
C VAL A 153 -32.43 12.16 -7.78
#